data_AF-A0A936S870-F1
#
_entry.id   AF-A0A936S870-F1
#
_cell.length_a   1.000
_cell.length_b   1.000
_cell.length_c   1.000
_cell.angle_alpha   90.00
_cell.angle_beta   90.00
_cell.angle_gamma   90.00
#
_symmetry.space_group_name_H-M   'P 1'
#
loop_
_entity.id
_entity.type
_entity.pdbx_description
1 polymer ?
#
loop_
_entity_poly.entity_id
_entity_poly.type
_entity_poly.pdbx_seq_one_letter_code
_entity_poly.pdbx_strand_id
1 'polypeptide(L)'
;MARKGRAKVCKAITDPQTYRQATGLNQSAFWAPLGVTQSGGSRYESTGRAIPTPVALLLVLRDQGIINDEILEEARRTVDASRG
;
A
#
# COMPACT_ATOMS: atom_id res chain seq x y z
N MET A 1 15.27 -18.30 26.70
CA MET A 1 14.98 -18.24 25.25
C MET A 1 13.76 -17.35 25.03
N ALA A 2 13.92 -16.14 24.50
CA ALA A 2 12.81 -15.24 24.23
C ALA A 2 11.98 -15.78 23.07
N ARG A 3 10.68 -16.01 23.28
CA ARG A 3 9.74 -16.30 22.18
C ARG A 3 9.64 -15.03 21.34
N LYS A 4 10.23 -15.04 20.15
CA LYS A 4 10.05 -14.00 19.13
C LYS A 4 8.55 -13.87 18.89
N GLY A 5 7.95 -12.76 19.33
CA GLY A 5 6.52 -12.52 19.16
C GLY A 5 6.16 -12.69 17.67
N ARG A 6 5.11 -13.45 17.39
CA ARG A 6 4.63 -13.65 16.02
C ARG A 6 4.38 -12.28 15.40
N ALA A 7 4.96 -12.02 14.23
CA ALA A 7 4.72 -10.78 13.50
C ALA A 7 3.20 -10.60 13.33
N LYS A 8 2.68 -9.40 13.64
CA LYS A 8 1.26 -9.09 13.43
C LYS A 8 0.95 -9.18 11.94
N VAL A 9 -0.16 -9.83 11.60
CA VAL A 9 -0.69 -9.86 10.24
C VAL A 9 -1.21 -8.47 9.90
N CYS A 10 -0.72 -7.89 8.80
CA CYS A 10 -1.15 -6.55 8.36
C CYS A 10 -2.36 -6.70 7.42
N LYS A 11 -3.51 -6.15 7.81
CA LYS A 11 -4.76 -6.30 7.03
C LYS A 11 -4.64 -5.65 5.65
N ALA A 12 -3.88 -4.57 5.55
CA ALA A 12 -3.59 -3.86 4.29
C ALA A 12 -3.02 -4.77 3.18
N ILE A 13 -2.38 -5.89 3.52
CA ILE A 13 -1.80 -6.83 2.53
C ILE A 13 -2.60 -8.13 2.38
N THR A 14 -3.30 -8.58 3.42
CA THR A 14 -4.08 -9.83 3.37
C THR A 14 -5.50 -9.61 2.88
N ASP A 15 -6.05 -8.42 3.11
CA ASP A 15 -7.41 -8.02 2.74
C ASP A 15 -7.41 -6.52 2.37
N PRO A 16 -6.73 -6.18 1.25
CA PRO A 16 -6.57 -4.79 0.82
C PRO A 16 -7.90 -4.12 0.48
N GLN A 17 -8.90 -4.88 0.02
CA GLN A 17 -10.21 -4.36 -0.33
C GLN A 17 -10.92 -3.82 0.91
N THR A 18 -11.05 -4.63 1.96
CA THR A 18 -11.73 -4.20 3.19
C THR A 18 -10.93 -3.10 3.88
N TYR A 19 -9.59 -3.18 3.85
CA TYR A 19 -8.74 -2.12 4.40
C TYR A 19 -8.98 -0.79 3.69
N ARG A 20 -8.99 -0.74 2.36
CA ARG A 20 -9.33 0.46 1.59
C ARG A 20 -10.74 0.95 1.86
N GLN A 21 -11.73 0.06 1.91
CA GLN A 21 -13.11 0.46 2.15
C GLN A 21 -13.26 1.19 3.49
N ALA A 22 -12.50 0.80 4.51
CA ALA A 22 -12.47 1.48 5.81
C ALA A 22 -11.92 2.91 5.74
N THR A 23 -11.15 3.27 4.70
CA THR A 23 -10.65 4.64 4.49
C THR A 23 -11.63 5.51 3.69
N GLY A 24 -12.73 4.95 3.16
CA GLY A 24 -13.69 5.68 2.31
C GLY A 24 -13.16 6.07 0.92
N LEU A 25 -11.97 5.60 0.53
CA LEU A 25 -11.34 5.94 -0.75
C LEU A 25 -11.75 4.96 -1.85
N ASN A 26 -11.88 5.46 -3.08
CA ASN A 26 -11.97 4.60 -4.26
C ASN A 26 -10.60 3.97 -4.60
N GLN A 27 -10.59 3.01 -5.53
CA GLN A 27 -9.36 2.30 -5.90
C GLN A 27 -8.27 3.25 -6.41
N SER A 28 -8.60 4.19 -7.31
CA SER A 28 -7.61 5.14 -7.84
C SER A 28 -6.95 5.94 -6.73
N ALA A 29 -7.74 6.55 -5.84
CA ALA A 29 -7.25 7.41 -4.76
C ALA A 29 -6.43 6.63 -3.73
N PHE A 30 -6.79 5.38 -3.43
CA PHE A 30 -6.06 4.56 -2.47
C PHE A 30 -4.72 4.05 -3.01
N TRP A 31 -4.67 3.64 -4.28
CA TRP A 31 -3.52 2.98 -4.88
C TRP A 31 -2.51 3.96 -5.51
N ALA A 32 -2.94 5.15 -5.93
CA ALA A 32 -2.09 6.12 -6.62
C ALA A 32 -0.85 6.55 -5.82
N PRO A 33 -0.93 6.88 -4.52
CA PRO A 33 0.25 7.26 -3.73
C PRO A 33 1.29 6.14 -3.61
N LEU A 34 0.85 4.88 -3.74
CA LEU A 34 1.71 3.70 -3.71
C LEU A 34 2.31 3.36 -5.08
N GLY A 35 2.12 4.23 -6.08
CA GLY A 35 2.59 4.02 -7.45
C GLY A 35 1.81 2.95 -8.22
N VAL A 36 0.59 2.62 -7.79
CA VAL A 36 -0.23 1.57 -8.40
C VAL A 36 -1.40 2.20 -9.16
N THR A 37 -1.63 1.74 -10.40
CA THR A 37 -2.78 2.17 -11.21
C THR A 37 -4.09 1.60 -10.67
N GLN A 38 -5.23 2.22 -11.01
CA GLN A 38 -6.55 1.69 -10.61
C GLN A 38 -6.78 0.24 -11.05
N SER A 39 -6.43 -0.10 -12.30
CA SER A 39 -6.56 -1.46 -12.81
C SER A 39 -5.60 -2.45 -12.14
N GLY A 40 -4.41 -1.98 -11.73
CA GLY A 40 -3.47 -2.76 -10.92
C GLY A 40 -4.03 -3.06 -9.53
N GLY A 41 -4.53 -2.03 -8.85
CA GLY A 41 -5.16 -2.13 -7.53
C GLY A 41 -6.39 -3.04 -7.54
N SER A 42 -7.23 -2.92 -8.57
CA SER A 42 -8.38 -3.79 -8.76
C SER A 42 -7.99 -5.27 -8.84
N ARG A 43 -6.87 -5.62 -9.50
CA ARG A 43 -6.37 -7.01 -9.53
C ARG A 43 -5.94 -7.51 -8.15
N TYR A 44 -5.32 -6.65 -7.35
CA TYR A 44 -4.93 -7.00 -5.98
C TYR A 44 -6.16 -7.22 -5.09
N GLU A 45 -7.23 -6.45 -5.29
CA GLU A 45 -8.48 -6.57 -4.52
C GLU A 45 -9.36 -7.74 -4.97
N SER A 46 -9.48 -8.00 -6.28
CA SER A 46 -10.53 -8.87 -6.83
C SER A 46 -10.06 -10.25 -7.27
N THR A 47 -8.84 -10.38 -7.81
CA THR A 47 -8.38 -11.67 -8.38
C THR A 47 -7.52 -12.45 -7.39
N GLY A 48 -7.28 -11.93 -6.19
CA GLY A 48 -6.40 -12.53 -5.19
C GLY A 48 -4.93 -12.55 -5.60
N ARG A 49 -4.53 -11.75 -6.60
CA ARG A 49 -3.12 -11.66 -7.01
C ARG A 49 -2.32 -11.09 -5.85
N ALA A 50 -1.22 -11.76 -5.49
CA ALA A 50 -0.31 -11.27 -4.48
C ALA A 50 0.20 -9.86 -4.82
N ILE A 51 0.13 -8.96 -3.84
CA ILE A 51 0.69 -7.61 -3.93
C ILE A 51 2.22 -7.75 -4.05
N PRO A 52 2.87 -7.09 -5.03
CA PRO A 52 4.33 -7.11 -5.15
C PRO A 52 5.01 -6.62 -3.86
N THR A 53 6.12 -7.25 -3.47
CA THR A 53 6.83 -6.95 -2.22
C THR A 53 7.08 -5.45 -1.99
N PRO A 54 7.54 -4.65 -2.97
CA PRO A 54 7.74 -3.21 -2.74
C PRO A 54 6.45 -2.48 -2.32
N VAL A 55 5.31 -2.79 -2.94
CA VAL A 55 4.01 -2.19 -2.61
C VAL A 55 3.53 -2.67 -1.24
N ALA A 56 3.73 -3.96 -0.94
CA ALA A 56 3.38 -4.52 0.36
C ALA A 56 4.17 -3.85 1.51
N LEU A 57 5.46 -3.57 1.32
CA LEU A 57 6.28 -2.85 2.30
C LEU A 57 5.73 -1.44 2.56
N LEU A 58 5.40 -0.69 1.50
CA LEU A 58 4.80 0.64 1.64
C LEU A 58 3.45 0.60 2.37
N LEU A 59 2.60 -0.38 2.06
CA LEU A 59 1.33 -0.57 2.77
C LEU A 59 1.51 -0.83 4.26
N VAL A 60 2.50 -1.64 4.63
CA VAL A 60 2.82 -1.91 6.05
C VAL A 60 3.34 -0.65 6.74
N LEU A 61 4.22 0.13 6.10
CA LEU A 61 4.71 1.38 6.66
C LEU A 61 3.59 2.42 6.82
N ARG A 62 2.66 2.48 5.85
CA ARG A 62 1.49 3.36 5.87
C ARG A 62 0.50 2.96 6.98
N ASP A 63 0.22 1.66 7.12
CA ASP A 63 -0.61 1.09 8.20
C ASP A 63 -0.02 1.38 9.59
N GLN A 64 1.31 1.36 9.71
CA GLN A 64 2.02 1.71 10.94
C GLN A 64 2.09 3.22 11.21
N GLY A 65 1.64 4.07 10.27
CA GLY A 65 1.73 5.53 10.36
C GLY A 65 3.15 6.08 10.24
N ILE A 66 4.11 5.26 9.78
CA ILE A 66 5.50 5.68 9.56
C ILE A 66 5.61 6.58 8.33
N ILE A 67 4.81 6.27 7.31
CA ILE A 67 4.64 7.11 6.12
C ILE A 67 3.17 7.47 5.97
N ASN A 68 2.91 8.61 5.34
CA ASN A 68 1.57 9.06 4.99
C ASN A 68 1.50 9.41 3.50
N ASP A 69 0.31 9.76 3.02
CA ASP A 69 0.07 10.02 1.59
C ASP A 69 0.85 11.26 1.11
N GLU A 70 1.07 12.26 1.97
CA GLU A 70 1.83 13.46 1.64
C GLU A 70 3.30 13.14 1.32
N ILE A 71 3.95 12.34 2.18
CA ILE A 71 5.35 11.91 1.97
C ILE A 71 5.46 11.02 0.73
N LEU A 72 4.48 10.16 0.48
CA LEU A 72 4.44 9.31 -0.71
C LEU A 72 4.34 10.13 -2.00
N GLU A 73 3.50 11.16 -2.01
CA GLU A 73 3.37 12.08 -3.15
C GLU A 73 4.64 12.93 -3.36
N GLU A 74 5.29 13.38 -2.29
CA GLU A 74 6.59 14.07 -2.38
C GLU A 74 7.68 13.15 -2.97
N ALA A 75 7.78 11.92 -2.48
CA ALA A 75 8.69 10.92 -3.00
C ALA A 75 8.42 10.64 -4.50
N ARG A 76 7.14 10.56 -4.88
CA ARG A 76 6.73 10.36 -6.27
C ARG A 76 7.18 11.52 -7.17
N ARG A 77 6.98 12.76 -6.75
CA ARG A 77 7.46 13.95 -7.49
C ARG A 77 8.96 13.92 -7.69
N THR A 78 9.71 13.53 -6.67
CA THR A 78 11.18 13.39 -6.76
C THR A 78 11.60 12.34 -7.78
N VAL A 79 10.92 11.18 -7.79
CA VAL A 79 11.17 10.12 -8.77
C VAL A 79 10.85 10.59 -10.19
N ASP A 80 9.70 11.24 -10.40
CA ASP A 80 9.27 11.69 -11.73
C ASP A 80 10.21 12.78 -12.26
N ALA A 81 10.64 13.73 -11.42
CA ALA A 81 11.62 14.76 -11.76
C ALA A 81 13.01 14.18 -12.11
N SER A 82 13.38 13.04 -11.53
CA SER A 82 14.67 12.38 -11.80
C SER A 82 14.65 11.49 -13.06
N ARG A 83 13.48 11.30 -13.67
CA ARG A 83 13.27 10.48 -14.87
C ARG A 83 12.97 11.30 -16.13
N GLY A 84 12.67 12.59 -15.96
CA GLY A 84 12.58 13.57 -17.05
C GLY A 84 13.94 14.12 -17.42
#